data_AF-A0A523XR91-F1
#
_entry.id   AF-A0A523XR91-F1
#
_cell.length_a   1.000
_cell.length_b   1.000
_cell.length_c   1.000
_cell.angle_alpha   90.00
_cell.angle_beta   90.00
_cell.angle_gamma   90.00
#
_symmetry.space_group_name_H-M   'P 1'
#
loop_
_entity.id
_entity.type
_entity.pdbx_description
1 polymer ?
#
loop_
_entity_poly.entity_id
_entity_poly.type
_entity_poly.pdbx_seq_one_letter_code
_entity_poly.pdbx_strand_id
1 'polypeptide(L)'
;MTWLPGKLTVSYRYYSIQIVKRYYHPIHKLIRLCTCYLLSILLVACVSPFNGSNPATSGTWDELQETSQSQAPTVTAILPPLYDISTVTATDQSRLTPTATLLSFSQGPIVIGYSVAGRPLEVYRFGSGPKKRMIVAGIHGGYEWNTIALADQLITLLPGRPDLIPRDVTLFILRSLNPDGDARSHGIYGRANENGVDLNRNWPAHWQAEWPRDGCWDLLPITAGVSPASEPETLALMRFLLSQHVEALINYHSAALGIFPGGQPADAASLSLAETVAAVSEYPYPPLDTGCQYTGQLIDWASMNGIATIDIELSTHTFTDLRQNLEILSVFLNWQR
;
A
#
# COMPACT_ATOMS: atom_id res chain seq x y z
N MET A 1 -32.39 58.58 -33.86
CA MET A 1 -32.99 57.40 -33.18
C MET A 1 -31.96 56.29 -33.24
N THR A 2 -31.21 56.13 -32.17
CA THR A 2 -30.18 55.11 -31.98
C THR A 2 -30.83 53.88 -31.32
N TRP A 3 -30.65 52.70 -31.91
CA TRP A 3 -31.06 51.43 -31.33
C TRP A 3 -29.81 50.57 -31.11
N LEU A 4 -29.61 50.15 -29.85
CA LEU A 4 -28.55 49.27 -29.37
C LEU A 4 -28.96 47.79 -29.53
N PRO A 5 -28.02 46.85 -29.72
CA PRO A 5 -28.32 45.43 -29.59
C PRO A 5 -28.17 44.97 -28.13
N GLY A 6 -29.18 44.25 -27.63
CA GLY A 6 -29.21 43.65 -26.29
C GLY A 6 -28.31 42.43 -26.15
N LYS A 7 -27.67 42.32 -24.98
CA LYS A 7 -26.91 41.15 -24.52
C LYS A 7 -27.87 40.03 -24.08
N LEU A 8 -27.67 38.81 -24.58
CA LEU A 8 -28.20 37.60 -23.96
C LEU A 8 -27.26 37.18 -22.82
N THR A 9 -27.78 37.17 -21.59
CA THR A 9 -27.20 36.48 -20.43
C THR A 9 -28.05 35.25 -20.14
N VAL A 10 -27.48 34.06 -20.28
CA VAL A 10 -28.12 32.80 -19.87
C VAL A 10 -27.61 32.44 -18.47
N SER A 11 -28.53 32.42 -17.52
CA SER A 11 -28.35 31.94 -16.15
C SER A 11 -28.73 30.46 -16.11
N TYR A 12 -27.80 29.56 -15.75
CA TYR A 12 -28.12 28.18 -15.41
C TYR A 12 -28.20 28.04 -13.89
N ARG A 13 -29.44 28.02 -13.37
CA ARG A 13 -29.74 27.61 -11.99
C ARG A 13 -30.16 26.14 -11.97
N TYR A 14 -29.38 25.37 -11.21
CA TYR A 14 -29.78 24.23 -10.37
C TYR A 14 -31.15 23.58 -10.63
N TYR A 15 -31.15 22.46 -11.34
CA TYR A 15 -32.15 21.40 -11.24
C TYR A 15 -31.47 20.08 -11.55
N SER A 16 -31.22 19.23 -10.55
CA SER A 16 -31.09 17.75 -10.66
C SER A 16 -30.55 17.10 -9.37
N ILE A 17 -31.29 17.14 -8.24
CA ILE A 17 -30.99 16.29 -7.05
C ILE A 17 -32.27 15.61 -6.52
N GLN A 18 -33.21 15.24 -7.40
CA GLN A 18 -34.47 14.58 -6.97
C GLN A 18 -34.82 13.31 -7.77
N ILE A 19 -34.03 12.90 -8.77
CA ILE A 19 -34.36 11.75 -9.62
C ILE A 19 -33.68 10.44 -9.17
N VAL A 20 -32.57 10.50 -8.42
CA VAL A 20 -31.81 9.30 -8.02
C VAL A 20 -32.46 8.50 -6.87
N LYS A 21 -33.34 9.10 -6.06
CA LYS A 21 -33.98 8.43 -4.92
C LYS A 21 -35.18 7.53 -5.27
N ARG A 22 -35.71 7.55 -6.50
CA ARG A 22 -36.97 6.87 -6.85
C ARG A 22 -36.84 5.52 -7.55
N TYR A 23 -35.63 5.12 -7.98
CA TYR A 23 -35.44 3.91 -8.80
C TYR A 23 -34.52 2.83 -8.20
N TYR A 24 -33.96 3.04 -7.01
CA TYR A 24 -33.05 2.06 -6.39
C TYR A 24 -33.75 0.91 -5.64
N HIS A 25 -35.05 1.02 -5.35
CA HIS A 25 -35.77 0.07 -4.49
C HIS A 25 -36.55 -1.09 -5.17
N PRO A 26 -36.88 -1.11 -6.49
CA PRO A 26 -37.57 -2.25 -7.09
C PRO A 26 -36.68 -3.24 -7.86
N ILE A 27 -35.40 -2.93 -8.14
CA ILE A 27 -34.55 -3.77 -9.01
C ILE A 27 -34.01 -5.02 -8.28
N HIS A 28 -33.88 -4.98 -6.95
CA HIS A 28 -33.40 -6.14 -6.17
C HIS A 28 -34.42 -7.30 -6.04
N LYS A 29 -35.72 -7.06 -6.30
CA LYS A 29 -36.74 -8.12 -6.23
C LYS A 29 -36.88 -8.94 -7.52
N LEU A 30 -36.46 -8.43 -8.68
CA LEU A 30 -36.51 -9.20 -9.94
C LEU A 30 -35.29 -10.13 -10.12
N ILE A 31 -34.14 -9.82 -9.52
CA ILE A 31 -32.92 -10.63 -9.69
C ILE A 31 -32.93 -11.91 -8.82
N ARG A 32 -33.70 -11.93 -7.73
CA ARG A 32 -33.86 -13.12 -6.85
C ARG A 32 -34.81 -14.20 -7.36
N LEU A 33 -35.55 -13.96 -8.46
CA LEU A 33 -36.47 -14.95 -9.04
C LEU A 33 -35.90 -15.73 -10.24
N CYS A 34 -34.76 -15.31 -10.82
CA CYS A 34 -34.16 -15.98 -11.97
C CYS A 34 -33.08 -17.03 -11.63
N THR A 35 -32.64 -17.15 -10.38
CA THR A 35 -31.57 -18.10 -9.97
C THR A 35 -32.07 -19.46 -9.49
N CYS A 36 -33.38 -19.71 -9.47
CA CYS A 36 -33.95 -21.01 -9.04
C CYS A 36 -34.28 -21.99 -10.18
N TYR A 37 -33.93 -21.73 -11.44
CA TYR A 37 -34.38 -22.56 -12.58
C TYR A 37 -33.29 -23.20 -13.44
N LEU A 38 -32.01 -23.20 -13.02
CA LEU A 38 -30.90 -23.72 -13.83
C LEU A 38 -29.94 -24.67 -13.06
N LEU A 39 -30.45 -25.41 -12.08
CA LEU A 39 -29.70 -26.45 -11.36
C LEU A 39 -30.53 -27.73 -11.23
N SER A 40 -30.94 -28.25 -12.36
CA SER A 40 -31.40 -29.63 -12.49
C SER A 40 -31.08 -30.08 -13.91
N ILE A 41 -29.99 -30.85 -14.08
CA ILE A 41 -29.76 -31.86 -15.12
C ILE A 41 -28.30 -32.36 -14.99
N LEU A 42 -28.15 -33.69 -15.00
CA LEU A 42 -26.94 -34.52 -15.10
C LEU A 42 -26.21 -34.93 -13.81
N LEU A 43 -26.76 -35.98 -13.20
CA LEU A 43 -26.07 -36.92 -12.31
C LEU A 43 -26.34 -38.32 -12.86
N VAL A 44 -25.41 -38.93 -13.61
CA VAL A 44 -25.37 -40.39 -13.87
C VAL A 44 -23.92 -40.87 -14.00
N ALA A 45 -23.50 -41.58 -12.95
CA ALA A 45 -22.68 -42.79 -12.88
C ALA A 45 -21.52 -43.03 -13.88
N CYS A 46 -20.32 -43.23 -13.31
CA CYS A 46 -19.53 -44.43 -13.54
C CYS A 46 -18.72 -44.76 -12.27
N VAL A 47 -19.05 -45.89 -11.65
CA VAL A 47 -18.28 -46.55 -10.58
C VAL A 47 -17.60 -47.74 -11.22
N SER A 48 -16.28 -47.88 -11.04
CA SER A 48 -15.59 -49.17 -10.95
C SER A 48 -14.23 -49.00 -10.26
N PRO A 49 -13.77 -50.01 -9.49
CA PRO A 49 -12.71 -49.87 -8.52
C PRO A 49 -11.34 -50.28 -9.09
N PHE A 50 -10.27 -49.62 -8.67
CA PHE A 50 -8.92 -50.16 -8.82
C PHE A 50 -8.26 -50.30 -7.45
N ASN A 51 -8.15 -51.57 -7.05
CA ASN A 51 -7.29 -52.06 -5.97
C ASN A 51 -5.82 -51.89 -6.37
N GLY A 52 -5.02 -51.37 -5.46
CA GLY A 52 -3.56 -51.27 -5.62
C GLY A 52 -2.90 -51.03 -4.26
N SER A 53 -2.78 -52.10 -3.49
CA SER A 53 -2.07 -52.17 -2.21
C SER A 53 -0.54 -52.15 -2.36
N ASN A 54 0.10 -51.47 -1.40
CA ASN A 54 1.40 -51.74 -0.74
C ASN A 54 2.71 -51.17 -1.34
N PRO A 55 3.76 -50.98 -0.50
CA PRO A 55 3.72 -50.47 0.88
C PRO A 55 4.83 -49.43 1.17
N ALA A 56 4.78 -48.89 2.38
CA ALA A 56 5.81 -48.06 2.99
C ALA A 56 7.19 -48.75 3.05
N THR A 57 8.24 -47.99 2.81
CA THR A 57 9.60 -48.29 3.27
C THR A 57 10.08 -47.17 4.18
N SER A 58 10.03 -47.45 5.48
CA SER A 58 10.78 -46.77 6.53
C SER A 58 12.27 -47.07 6.33
N GLY A 59 13.05 -46.04 6.04
CA GLY A 59 14.51 -46.07 6.06
C GLY A 59 15.01 -45.08 7.11
N THR A 60 15.35 -45.61 8.28
CA THR A 60 16.16 -44.98 9.32
C THR A 60 17.53 -44.62 8.75
N TRP A 61 17.96 -43.36 8.88
CA TRP A 61 19.36 -42.97 8.72
C TRP A 61 19.90 -42.57 10.09
N ASP A 62 20.79 -43.44 10.56
CA ASP A 62 21.60 -43.25 11.74
C ASP A 62 22.55 -42.07 11.60
N GLU A 63 22.73 -41.46 12.76
CA GLU A 63 23.67 -40.46 13.20
C GLU A 63 25.13 -40.78 12.80
N LEU A 64 25.77 -39.86 12.07
CA LEU A 64 27.23 -39.76 12.01
C LEU A 64 27.64 -38.41 12.60
N GLN A 65 28.08 -38.45 13.85
CA GLN A 65 28.86 -37.39 14.47
C GLN A 65 30.29 -37.45 13.92
N GLU A 66 30.69 -36.41 13.19
CA GLU A 66 32.11 -36.13 12.93
C GLU A 66 32.55 -34.95 13.78
N THR A 67 33.29 -35.28 14.85
CA THR A 67 34.13 -34.34 15.59
C THR A 67 35.35 -34.00 14.75
N SER A 68 35.51 -32.73 14.35
CA SER A 68 36.82 -32.21 13.93
C SER A 68 37.21 -31.01 14.80
N GLN A 69 38.15 -31.26 15.71
CA GLN A 69 38.95 -30.23 16.35
C GLN A 69 40.08 -29.87 15.37
N SER A 70 40.17 -28.59 14.96
CA SER A 70 41.33 -28.07 14.25
C SER A 70 41.97 -26.96 15.08
N GLN A 71 43.19 -27.23 15.53
CA GLN A 71 44.05 -26.30 16.25
C GLN A 71 44.54 -25.18 15.31
N ALA A 72 44.62 -23.96 15.83
CA ALA A 72 45.19 -22.81 15.13
C ALA A 72 46.74 -22.80 15.24
N PRO A 73 47.49 -22.48 14.18
CA PRO A 73 48.94 -22.35 14.30
C PRO A 73 49.33 -20.96 14.80
N THR A 74 50.24 -20.94 15.77
CA THR A 74 50.94 -19.75 16.27
C THR A 74 51.95 -19.27 15.24
N VAL A 75 51.82 -18.02 14.76
CA VAL A 75 52.82 -17.37 13.90
C VAL A 75 53.67 -16.43 14.76
N THR A 76 54.95 -16.78 14.90
CA THR A 76 55.99 -15.93 15.50
C THR A 76 56.31 -14.77 14.56
N ALA A 77 56.11 -13.53 15.00
CA ALA A 77 56.48 -12.34 14.25
C ALA A 77 58.00 -12.08 14.32
N ILE A 78 58.65 -11.98 13.16
CA ILE A 78 60.03 -11.51 13.01
C ILE A 78 59.94 -10.06 12.51
N LEU A 79 60.50 -9.11 13.26
CA LEU A 79 60.57 -7.69 12.89
C LEU A 79 61.71 -7.46 11.88
N PRO A 80 61.49 -6.75 10.76
CA PRO A 80 62.56 -6.29 9.89
C PRO A 80 63.22 -5.00 10.41
N PRO A 81 64.44 -4.66 9.95
CA PRO A 81 65.22 -3.55 10.49
C PRO A 81 64.66 -2.19 10.05
N LEU A 82 64.82 -1.21 10.94
CA LEU A 82 64.50 0.21 10.73
C LEU A 82 65.40 0.79 9.64
N TYR A 83 64.82 1.16 8.50
CA TYR A 83 65.45 2.05 7.53
C TYR A 83 65.03 3.49 7.83
N ASP A 84 66.03 4.32 8.08
CA ASP A 84 65.92 5.77 8.10
C ASP A 84 65.77 6.27 6.66
N ILE A 85 64.68 6.99 6.39
CA ILE A 85 64.46 7.64 5.09
C ILE A 85 64.16 9.10 5.36
N SER A 86 65.16 9.93 5.10
CA SER A 86 65.07 11.38 5.14
C SER A 86 64.05 11.93 4.13
N THR A 87 63.32 12.95 4.58
CA THR A 87 62.77 14.08 3.80
C THR A 87 62.18 13.77 2.43
N VAL A 88 60.89 13.44 2.39
CA VAL A 88 60.05 13.66 1.21
C VAL A 88 59.36 15.01 1.36
N THR A 89 59.71 15.93 0.46
CA THR A 89 59.09 17.24 0.28
C THR A 89 57.57 17.09 0.12
N ALA A 90 56.81 17.78 0.97
CA ALA A 90 55.35 17.83 0.89
C ALA A 90 54.92 18.45 -0.44
N THR A 91 54.54 17.62 -1.40
CA THR A 91 53.72 18.05 -2.52
C THR A 91 52.29 18.25 -2.02
N ASP A 92 51.80 19.46 -2.24
CA ASP A 92 50.45 19.92 -1.96
C ASP A 92 49.41 18.91 -2.50
N GLN A 93 48.92 18.04 -1.61
CA GLN A 93 47.75 17.22 -1.88
C GLN A 93 46.55 18.14 -1.79
N SER A 94 46.22 18.77 -2.92
CA SER A 94 44.90 19.33 -3.18
C SER A 94 43.86 18.35 -2.66
N ARG A 95 43.23 18.74 -1.55
CA ARG A 95 42.15 18.02 -0.90
C ARG A 95 41.02 17.90 -1.92
N LEU A 96 40.90 16.73 -2.54
CA LEU A 96 39.75 16.39 -3.35
C LEU A 96 38.53 16.39 -2.42
N THR A 97 37.83 17.52 -2.37
CA THR A 97 36.53 17.62 -1.72
C THR A 97 35.62 16.58 -2.40
N PRO A 98 34.98 15.66 -1.67
CA PRO A 98 34.04 14.74 -2.28
C PRO A 98 32.96 15.58 -2.96
N THR A 99 32.89 15.52 -4.29
CA THR A 99 31.78 16.11 -5.03
C THR A 99 30.53 15.38 -4.54
N ALA A 100 29.70 16.06 -3.75
CA ALA A 100 28.42 15.52 -3.30
C ALA A 100 27.66 15.08 -4.55
N THR A 101 27.51 13.76 -4.72
CA THR A 101 26.75 13.20 -5.82
C THR A 101 25.31 13.68 -5.64
N LEU A 102 24.86 14.57 -6.52
CA LEU A 102 23.47 15.01 -6.52
C LEU A 102 22.60 13.77 -6.69
N LEU A 103 21.77 13.48 -5.69
CA LEU A 103 20.79 12.39 -5.79
C LEU A 103 19.87 12.69 -6.97
N SER A 104 19.64 11.68 -7.82
CA SER A 104 18.64 11.78 -8.88
C SER A 104 17.28 12.18 -8.30
N PHE A 105 16.59 13.10 -8.98
CA PHE A 105 15.25 13.54 -8.61
C PHE A 105 14.29 12.36 -8.46
N SER A 106 14.35 11.39 -9.37
CA SER A 106 13.58 10.15 -9.29
C SER A 106 14.50 8.93 -9.13
N GLN A 107 14.06 7.94 -8.35
CA GLN A 107 14.72 6.65 -8.20
C GLN A 107 13.67 5.56 -8.04
N GLY A 108 13.80 4.46 -8.77
CA GLY A 108 12.93 3.29 -8.61
C GLY A 108 12.99 2.35 -9.81
N PRO A 109 12.44 1.13 -9.69
CA PRO A 109 11.88 0.58 -8.45
C PRO A 109 12.96 0.28 -7.40
N ILE A 110 12.65 0.55 -6.13
CA ILE A 110 13.40 0.12 -4.95
C ILE A 110 12.60 -1.03 -4.34
N VAL A 111 13.18 -2.23 -4.30
CA VAL A 111 12.52 -3.40 -3.73
C VAL A 111 12.69 -3.37 -2.21
N ILE A 112 11.58 -3.32 -1.47
CA ILE A 112 11.59 -3.27 0.01
C ILE A 112 11.32 -4.62 0.67
N GLY A 113 10.97 -5.62 -0.14
CA GLY A 113 10.61 -6.96 0.28
C GLY A 113 9.92 -7.71 -0.85
N TYR A 114 9.39 -8.88 -0.52
CA TYR A 114 8.65 -9.73 -1.45
C TYR A 114 7.35 -10.17 -0.79
N SER A 115 6.32 -10.34 -1.61
CA SER A 115 5.06 -10.97 -1.21
C SER A 115 5.24 -12.46 -0.92
N VAL A 116 4.19 -13.12 -0.43
CA VAL A 116 4.17 -14.56 -0.16
C VAL A 116 4.53 -15.38 -1.41
N ALA A 117 4.03 -15.02 -2.59
CA ALA A 117 4.36 -15.69 -3.84
C ALA A 117 5.66 -15.17 -4.50
N GLY A 118 6.46 -14.37 -3.78
CA GLY A 118 7.78 -13.92 -4.23
C GLY A 118 7.77 -12.75 -5.22
N ARG A 119 6.66 -12.00 -5.34
CA ARG A 119 6.60 -10.79 -6.18
C ARG A 119 7.22 -9.59 -5.45
N PRO A 120 8.00 -8.74 -6.11
CA PRO A 120 8.67 -7.62 -5.46
C PRO A 120 7.67 -6.57 -4.97
N LEU A 121 7.91 -6.03 -3.78
CA LEU A 121 7.23 -4.85 -3.26
C LEU A 121 8.03 -3.61 -3.68
N GLU A 122 7.53 -2.88 -4.67
CA GLU A 122 8.27 -1.83 -5.37
C GLU A 122 7.90 -0.43 -4.88
N VAL A 123 8.90 0.29 -4.37
CA VAL A 123 8.80 1.70 -4.00
C VAL A 123 9.51 2.60 -5.01
N TYR A 124 8.89 3.72 -5.35
CA TYR A 124 9.47 4.76 -6.20
C TYR A 124 9.65 6.03 -5.37
N ARG A 125 10.83 6.67 -5.46
CA ARG A 125 11.17 7.91 -4.76
C ARG A 125 11.20 9.09 -5.72
N PHE A 126 10.64 10.22 -5.31
CA PHE A 126 10.70 11.51 -5.98
C PHE A 126 11.15 12.61 -5.00
N GLY A 127 12.06 13.47 -5.44
CA GLY A 127 12.71 14.47 -4.60
C GLY A 127 13.77 13.88 -3.67
N SER A 128 14.38 14.77 -2.88
CA SER A 128 15.46 14.43 -1.96
C SER A 128 15.44 15.29 -0.69
N GLY A 129 14.35 16.00 -0.42
CA GLY A 129 14.24 16.86 0.74
C GLY A 129 14.05 16.11 2.06
N PRO A 130 14.27 16.75 3.22
CA PRO A 130 14.23 16.09 4.51
C PRO A 130 12.83 15.57 4.90
N LYS A 131 11.74 16.25 4.51
CA LYS A 131 10.38 15.86 4.87
C LYS A 131 9.95 14.64 4.07
N LYS A 132 9.72 13.51 4.74
CA LYS A 132 9.39 12.25 4.06
C LYS A 132 7.88 12.01 4.05
N ARG A 133 7.33 11.74 2.86
CA ARG A 133 5.91 11.49 2.61
C ARG A 133 5.75 10.14 1.92
N MET A 134 4.66 9.44 2.19
CA MET A 134 4.38 8.13 1.59
C MET A 134 2.99 8.08 0.97
N ILE A 135 2.90 7.47 -0.20
CA ILE A 135 1.64 6.95 -0.76
C ILE A 135 1.75 5.43 -0.82
N VAL A 136 0.72 4.75 -0.31
CA VAL A 136 0.56 3.29 -0.38
C VAL A 136 -0.66 2.98 -1.24
N ALA A 137 -0.51 2.03 -2.14
CA ALA A 137 -1.60 1.53 -2.99
C ALA A 137 -1.66 -0.01 -2.94
N GLY A 138 -2.79 -0.56 -3.36
CA GLY A 138 -2.95 -1.99 -3.57
C GLY A 138 -2.86 -2.84 -2.31
N ILE A 139 -3.25 -2.33 -1.14
CA ILE A 139 -3.33 -3.16 0.09
C ILE A 139 -4.39 -4.26 -0.06
N HIS A 140 -5.52 -3.97 -0.70
CA HIS A 140 -6.47 -4.98 -1.20
C HIS A 140 -6.24 -5.32 -2.68
N GLY A 141 -4.97 -5.40 -3.09
CA GLY A 141 -4.47 -5.92 -4.37
C GLY A 141 -5.42 -5.74 -5.54
N GLY A 142 -5.96 -6.86 -6.02
CA GLY A 142 -6.82 -6.89 -7.19
C GLY A 142 -8.27 -6.47 -6.93
N TYR A 143 -8.77 -6.50 -5.69
CA TYR A 143 -10.11 -5.97 -5.39
C TYR A 143 -10.16 -4.45 -5.55
N GLU A 144 -9.05 -3.78 -5.27
CA GLU A 144 -8.89 -2.32 -5.36
C GLU A 144 -7.77 -1.97 -6.36
N TRP A 145 -7.66 -2.73 -7.45
CA TRP A 145 -6.60 -2.59 -8.47
C TRP A 145 -6.51 -1.16 -9.05
N ASN A 146 -7.59 -0.39 -9.01
CA ASN A 146 -7.61 1.00 -9.46
C ASN A 146 -6.73 1.92 -8.59
N THR A 147 -6.43 1.56 -7.34
CA THR A 147 -5.44 2.26 -6.50
C THR A 147 -4.02 2.04 -7.03
N ILE A 148 -3.71 0.83 -7.51
CA ILE A 148 -2.43 0.51 -8.18
C ILE A 148 -2.34 1.27 -9.49
N ALA A 149 -3.44 1.34 -10.26
CA ALA A 149 -3.49 2.13 -11.49
C ALA A 149 -3.28 3.64 -11.24
N LEU A 150 -3.80 4.18 -10.13
CA LEU A 150 -3.50 5.56 -9.70
C LEU A 150 -2.00 5.73 -9.38
N ALA A 151 -1.41 4.80 -8.63
CA ALA A 151 0.02 4.83 -8.32
C ALA A 151 0.86 4.78 -9.60
N ASP A 152 0.53 3.91 -10.57
CA ASP A 152 1.21 3.81 -11.86
C ASP A 152 1.13 5.12 -12.67
N GLN A 153 -0.03 5.79 -12.65
CA GLN A 153 -0.21 7.10 -13.28
C GLN A 153 0.69 8.16 -12.63
N LEU A 154 0.77 8.21 -11.29
CA LEU A 154 1.64 9.14 -10.58
C LEU A 154 3.12 8.84 -10.82
N ILE A 155 3.53 7.58 -10.74
CA ILE A 155 4.91 7.12 -10.99
C ILE A 155 5.36 7.51 -12.40
N THR A 156 4.48 7.39 -13.39
CA THR A 156 4.75 7.77 -14.77
C THR A 156 4.83 9.29 -14.96
N LEU A 157 3.97 10.05 -14.27
CA LEU A 157 3.83 11.50 -14.45
C LEU A 157 4.96 12.29 -13.76
N LEU A 158 5.33 11.92 -12.54
CA LEU A 158 6.19 12.72 -11.68
C LEU A 158 7.62 12.97 -12.20
N PRO A 159 8.32 12.04 -12.89
CA PRO A 159 9.63 12.32 -13.47
C PRO A 159 9.64 13.54 -14.41
N GLY A 160 8.55 13.76 -15.15
CA GLY A 160 8.40 14.90 -16.08
C GLY A 160 7.83 16.16 -15.43
N ARG A 161 7.48 16.10 -14.13
CA ARG A 161 6.83 17.18 -13.38
C ARG A 161 7.49 17.41 -12.01
N PRO A 162 8.81 17.68 -11.96
CA PRO A 162 9.51 17.93 -10.71
C PRO A 162 8.99 19.16 -9.95
N ASP A 163 8.28 20.06 -10.64
CA ASP A 163 7.58 21.21 -10.05
C ASP A 163 6.49 20.81 -9.05
N LEU A 164 5.95 19.59 -9.15
CA LEU A 164 4.91 19.10 -8.24
C LEU A 164 5.46 18.62 -6.89
N ILE A 165 6.77 18.41 -6.76
CA ILE A 165 7.40 17.97 -5.51
C ILE A 165 8.15 19.16 -4.88
N PRO A 166 7.73 19.67 -3.71
CA PRO A 166 8.46 20.71 -3.00
C PRO A 166 9.91 20.31 -2.72
N ARG A 167 10.83 21.29 -2.76
CA ARG A 167 12.29 21.03 -2.63
C ARG A 167 12.70 20.38 -1.31
N ASP A 168 11.95 20.66 -0.25
CA ASP A 168 12.17 20.14 1.10
C ASP A 168 11.46 18.80 1.34
N VAL A 169 10.81 18.22 0.32
CA VAL A 169 10.08 16.96 0.41
C VAL A 169 10.78 15.83 -0.36
N THR A 170 10.64 14.63 0.17
CA THR A 170 10.80 13.37 -0.57
C THR A 170 9.49 12.61 -0.51
N LEU A 171 8.94 12.27 -1.68
CA LEU A 171 7.78 11.42 -1.81
C LEU A 171 8.21 9.99 -2.14
N PHE A 172 7.69 9.04 -1.39
CA PHE A 172 7.75 7.62 -1.71
C PHE A 172 6.37 7.13 -2.15
N ILE A 173 6.32 6.28 -3.17
CA ILE A 173 5.10 5.62 -3.64
C ILE A 173 5.35 4.12 -3.66
N LEU A 174 4.67 3.36 -2.79
CA LEU A 174 4.59 1.91 -2.91
C LEU A 174 3.51 1.58 -3.94
N ARG A 175 3.92 0.99 -5.07
CA ARG A 175 3.04 0.70 -6.20
C ARG A 175 1.90 -0.25 -5.82
N SER A 176 2.23 -1.36 -5.16
CA SER A 176 1.28 -2.37 -4.72
C SER A 176 1.81 -3.08 -3.48
N LEU A 177 1.06 -3.03 -2.38
CA LEU A 177 1.37 -3.78 -1.16
C LEU A 177 0.97 -5.26 -1.27
N ASN A 178 -0.08 -5.58 -2.04
CA ASN A 178 -0.53 -6.94 -2.32
C ASN A 178 -0.43 -7.26 -3.84
N PRO A 179 0.79 -7.41 -4.39
CA PRO A 179 0.97 -7.77 -5.80
C PRO A 179 0.48 -9.19 -6.12
N ASP A 180 0.30 -10.05 -5.12
CA ASP A 180 -0.24 -11.40 -5.30
C ASP A 180 -1.73 -11.37 -5.59
N GLY A 181 -2.49 -10.60 -4.79
CA GLY A 181 -3.91 -10.38 -5.02
C GLY A 181 -4.19 -9.69 -6.36
N ASP A 182 -3.36 -8.71 -6.73
CA ASP A 182 -3.41 -8.03 -8.04
C ASP A 182 -3.25 -9.03 -9.19
N ALA A 183 -2.18 -9.83 -9.16
CA ALA A 183 -1.91 -10.85 -10.18
C ALA A 183 -2.98 -11.96 -10.23
N ARG A 184 -3.66 -12.23 -9.12
CA ARG A 184 -4.66 -13.30 -9.02
C ARG A 184 -5.98 -12.93 -9.70
N SER A 185 -6.52 -11.74 -9.42
CA SER A 185 -7.84 -11.34 -9.93
C SER A 185 -8.13 -9.86 -9.67
N HIS A 186 -8.54 -9.12 -10.71
CA HIS A 186 -9.13 -7.79 -10.54
C HIS A 186 -10.60 -7.87 -10.08
N GLY A 187 -10.81 -8.33 -8.84
CA GLY A 187 -12.12 -8.56 -8.24
C GLY A 187 -12.02 -9.09 -6.81
N ILE A 188 -13.12 -9.57 -6.23
CA ILE A 188 -13.20 -9.96 -4.82
C ILE A 188 -12.14 -11.00 -4.39
N TYR A 189 -11.72 -11.89 -5.31
CA TYR A 189 -10.68 -12.89 -5.05
C TYR A 189 -9.26 -12.30 -4.94
N GLY A 190 -9.06 -11.06 -5.37
CA GLY A 190 -7.81 -10.33 -5.27
C GLY A 190 -7.68 -9.46 -4.02
N ARG A 191 -8.65 -9.51 -3.08
CA ARG A 191 -8.60 -8.70 -1.85
C ARG A 191 -7.48 -9.14 -0.91
N ALA A 192 -7.48 -10.42 -0.53
CA ALA A 192 -6.50 -10.99 0.40
C ALA A 192 -5.18 -11.32 -0.30
N ASN A 193 -4.09 -11.42 0.47
CA ASN A 193 -2.79 -11.89 -0.05
C ASN A 193 -2.81 -13.41 -0.35
N GLU A 194 -1.65 -14.02 -0.66
CA GLU A 194 -1.59 -15.45 -1.00
C GLU A 194 -1.89 -16.40 0.17
N ASN A 195 -1.79 -15.94 1.42
CA ASN A 195 -2.17 -16.70 2.61
C ASN A 195 -3.66 -16.55 2.97
N GLY A 196 -4.46 -15.82 2.18
CA GLY A 196 -5.86 -15.54 2.51
C GLY A 196 -6.01 -14.53 3.66
N VAL A 197 -4.98 -13.74 3.93
CA VAL A 197 -4.99 -12.68 4.95
C VAL A 197 -5.42 -11.36 4.33
N ASP A 198 -6.34 -10.67 4.99
CA ASP A 198 -6.62 -9.27 4.71
C ASP A 198 -5.49 -8.43 5.31
N LEU A 199 -4.64 -7.86 4.45
CA LEU A 199 -3.49 -7.07 4.88
C LEU A 199 -3.92 -5.84 5.69
N ASN A 200 -5.13 -5.29 5.50
CA ASN A 200 -5.65 -4.19 6.32
C ASN A 200 -6.35 -4.67 7.60
N ARG A 201 -6.06 -5.90 8.04
CA ARG A 201 -6.36 -6.45 9.37
C ARG A 201 -5.12 -7.03 10.06
N ASN A 202 -3.95 -7.00 9.41
CA ASN A 202 -2.75 -7.69 9.86
C ASN A 202 -1.79 -6.81 10.68
N TRP A 203 -2.10 -5.54 10.95
CA TRP A 203 -1.15 -4.62 11.60
C TRP A 203 -1.21 -4.71 13.13
N PRO A 204 -0.10 -4.45 13.87
CA PRO A 204 -0.09 -4.48 15.34
C PRO A 204 -0.72 -3.20 15.96
N ALA A 205 -1.92 -2.84 15.55
CA ALA A 205 -2.73 -1.78 16.12
C ALA A 205 -4.13 -2.30 16.40
N HIS A 206 -4.45 -2.52 17.68
CA HIS A 206 -5.73 -3.09 18.11
C HIS A 206 -6.10 -4.39 17.36
N TRP A 207 -5.07 -5.17 16.99
CA TRP A 207 -5.24 -6.40 16.21
C TRP A 207 -6.10 -7.40 16.96
N GLN A 208 -6.96 -8.10 16.22
CA GLN A 208 -7.75 -9.21 16.73
C GLN A 208 -7.69 -10.36 15.74
N ALA A 209 -7.48 -11.58 16.25
CA ALA A 209 -7.49 -12.79 15.41
C ALA A 209 -8.83 -12.95 14.68
N GLU A 210 -9.91 -12.66 15.41
CA GLU A 210 -11.28 -12.59 14.90
C GLU A 210 -11.85 -11.23 15.29
N TRP A 211 -12.57 -10.59 14.37
CA TRP A 211 -13.21 -9.29 14.59
C TRP A 211 -14.68 -9.32 14.16
N PRO A 212 -15.54 -8.46 14.71
CA PRO A 212 -16.91 -8.32 14.25
C PRO A 212 -16.97 -7.93 12.78
N ARG A 213 -17.76 -8.65 11.98
CA ARG A 213 -17.87 -8.41 10.53
C ARG A 213 -19.08 -7.58 10.13
N ASP A 214 -19.96 -7.26 11.08
CA ASP A 214 -21.14 -6.43 10.83
C ASP A 214 -20.70 -5.08 10.24
N GLY A 215 -21.28 -4.71 9.10
CA GLY A 215 -20.94 -3.47 8.38
C GLY A 215 -19.58 -3.49 7.67
N CYS A 216 -18.77 -4.53 7.84
CA CYS A 216 -17.49 -4.71 7.17
C CYS A 216 -17.63 -5.45 5.84
N TRP A 217 -16.54 -5.48 5.07
CA TRP A 217 -16.44 -6.36 3.91
C TRP A 217 -16.47 -7.83 4.35
N ASP A 218 -17.39 -8.62 3.78
CA ASP A 218 -17.64 -10.02 4.14
C ASP A 218 -17.92 -10.92 2.93
N LEU A 219 -17.60 -10.46 1.71
CA LEU A 219 -17.97 -11.17 0.48
C LEU A 219 -17.24 -12.51 0.31
N LEU A 220 -16.10 -12.71 0.97
CA LEU A 220 -15.39 -13.99 1.05
C LEU A 220 -14.80 -14.20 2.45
N PRO A 221 -14.56 -15.46 2.87
CA PRO A 221 -13.79 -15.75 4.07
C PRO A 221 -12.35 -15.22 3.95
N ILE A 222 -11.91 -14.46 4.95
CA ILE A 222 -10.57 -13.89 5.07
C ILE A 222 -10.16 -13.87 6.54
N THR A 223 -8.87 -13.93 6.83
CA THR A 223 -8.33 -13.87 8.20
C THR A 223 -7.55 -12.58 8.45
N ALA A 224 -7.23 -12.31 9.72
CA ALA A 224 -6.32 -11.22 10.11
C ALA A 224 -4.84 -11.67 10.17
N GLY A 225 -4.55 -12.90 9.73
CA GLY A 225 -3.28 -13.58 9.93
C GLY A 225 -3.22 -14.40 11.22
N VAL A 226 -2.15 -15.17 11.40
CA VAL A 226 -1.96 -16.02 12.61
C VAL A 226 -1.52 -15.21 13.83
N SER A 227 -1.02 -14.00 13.61
CA SER A 227 -0.57 -13.04 14.61
C SER A 227 -0.51 -11.65 13.96
N PRO A 228 -0.44 -10.55 14.73
CA PRO A 228 -0.15 -9.25 14.12
C PRO A 228 1.21 -9.29 13.42
N ALA A 229 1.29 -8.63 12.27
CA ALA A 229 2.42 -8.58 11.35
C ALA A 229 2.93 -9.97 10.94
N SER A 230 2.05 -10.96 10.80
CA SER A 230 2.41 -12.28 10.28
C SER A 230 2.82 -12.26 8.81
N GLU A 231 2.29 -11.31 8.03
CA GLU A 231 2.49 -11.30 6.59
C GLU A 231 3.78 -10.57 6.19
N PRO A 232 4.53 -11.11 5.21
CA PRO A 232 5.78 -10.51 4.75
C PRO A 232 5.56 -9.12 4.13
N GLU A 233 4.40 -8.89 3.50
CA GLU A 233 4.02 -7.59 2.95
C GLU A 233 3.92 -6.52 4.04
N THR A 234 3.21 -6.84 5.12
CA THR A 234 3.06 -5.97 6.30
C THR A 234 4.43 -5.64 6.91
N LEU A 235 5.26 -6.66 7.15
CA LEU A 235 6.59 -6.49 7.74
C LEU A 235 7.53 -5.63 6.89
N ALA A 236 7.50 -5.80 5.56
CA ALA A 236 8.32 -5.03 4.64
C ALA A 236 7.97 -3.54 4.70
N LEU A 237 6.67 -3.20 4.65
CA LEU A 237 6.23 -1.81 4.73
C LEU A 237 6.49 -1.20 6.11
N MET A 238 6.25 -1.93 7.21
CA MET A 238 6.59 -1.45 8.57
C MET A 238 8.05 -1.04 8.67
N ARG A 239 8.98 -1.90 8.24
CA ARG A 239 10.42 -1.63 8.25
C ARG A 239 10.78 -0.43 7.39
N PHE A 240 10.17 -0.32 6.21
CA PHE A 240 10.41 0.80 5.32
C PHE A 240 10.00 2.13 5.96
N LEU A 241 8.76 2.23 6.46
CA LEU A 241 8.22 3.45 7.06
C LEU A 241 9.10 3.95 8.22
N LEU A 242 9.51 3.05 9.11
CA LEU A 242 10.37 3.38 10.25
C LEU A 242 11.79 3.76 9.80
N SER A 243 12.40 3.00 8.88
CA SER A 243 13.77 3.27 8.40
C SER A 243 13.88 4.61 7.68
N GLN A 244 12.86 4.98 6.91
CA GLN A 244 12.83 6.24 6.17
C GLN A 244 12.34 7.42 7.00
N HIS A 245 11.89 7.19 8.25
CA HIS A 245 11.32 8.24 9.10
C HIS A 245 10.18 8.99 8.38
N VAL A 246 9.23 8.24 7.80
CA VAL A 246 8.07 8.82 7.12
C VAL A 246 7.24 9.63 8.12
N GLU A 247 6.91 10.87 7.78
CA GLU A 247 6.19 11.79 8.68
C GLU A 247 4.68 11.80 8.40
N ALA A 248 4.28 11.57 7.15
CA ALA A 248 2.88 11.49 6.77
C ALA A 248 2.64 10.50 5.62
N LEU A 249 1.46 9.86 5.61
CA LEU A 249 1.11 8.77 4.71
C LEU A 249 -0.35 8.85 4.22
N ILE A 250 -0.55 8.66 2.92
CA ILE A 250 -1.85 8.36 2.32
C ILE A 250 -1.85 6.87 1.95
N ASN A 251 -2.87 6.14 2.39
CA ASN A 251 -3.14 4.78 1.94
C ASN A 251 -4.43 4.78 1.11
N TYR A 252 -4.32 4.46 -0.17
CA TYR A 252 -5.47 4.45 -1.08
C TYR A 252 -6.20 3.12 -1.01
N HIS A 253 -7.52 3.22 -0.86
CA HIS A 253 -8.51 2.15 -0.90
C HIS A 253 -9.57 2.43 -1.97
N SER A 254 -10.49 1.49 -2.19
CA SER A 254 -11.75 1.76 -2.89
C SER A 254 -12.88 0.85 -2.38
N ALA A 255 -14.15 1.28 -2.33
CA ALA A 255 -14.68 2.50 -2.92
C ALA A 255 -15.64 3.30 -2.02
N ALA A 256 -15.60 4.62 -2.20
CA ALA A 256 -16.61 5.63 -1.84
C ALA A 256 -16.96 5.80 -0.36
N LEU A 257 -16.18 5.22 0.56
CA LEU A 257 -16.42 5.39 1.99
C LEU A 257 -15.91 6.73 2.54
N GLY A 258 -15.02 7.43 1.83
CA GLY A 258 -14.51 8.74 2.23
C GLY A 258 -13.07 8.75 2.70
N ILE A 259 -12.75 9.71 3.59
CA ILE A 259 -11.41 9.90 4.16
C ILE A 259 -11.45 9.51 5.64
N PHE A 260 -10.59 8.58 6.04
CA PHE A 260 -10.49 8.13 7.44
C PHE A 260 -9.16 8.58 8.04
N PRO A 261 -9.15 9.39 9.11
CA PRO A 261 -7.92 9.71 9.84
C PRO A 261 -7.47 8.53 10.70
N GLY A 262 -6.16 8.25 10.72
CA GLY A 262 -5.59 7.16 11.52
C GLY A 262 -5.53 7.45 13.02
N GLY A 263 -5.74 6.41 13.82
CA GLY A 263 -5.74 6.42 15.28
C GLY A 263 -7.10 6.05 15.86
N GLN A 264 -7.11 5.44 17.05
CA GLN A 264 -8.33 5.14 17.80
C GLN A 264 -8.23 5.68 19.26
N PRO A 265 -8.83 6.85 19.56
CA PRO A 265 -9.46 7.81 18.64
C PRO A 265 -8.42 8.44 17.68
N ALA A 266 -8.89 9.09 16.62
CA ALA A 266 -8.03 9.70 15.61
C ALA A 266 -6.98 10.63 16.23
N ASP A 267 -5.73 10.48 15.81
CA ASP A 267 -4.65 11.37 16.24
C ASP A 267 -4.85 12.78 15.68
N ALA A 268 -4.43 13.81 16.42
CA ALA A 268 -4.62 15.21 16.03
C ALA A 268 -3.95 15.55 14.69
N ALA A 269 -2.78 14.98 14.39
CA ALA A 269 -2.09 15.22 13.14
C ALA A 269 -2.79 14.51 11.96
N SER A 270 -3.26 13.28 12.17
CA SER A 270 -4.07 12.54 11.19
C SER A 270 -5.40 13.25 10.90
N LEU A 271 -6.04 13.80 11.93
CA LEU A 271 -7.28 14.59 11.78
C LEU A 271 -7.03 15.87 10.97
N SER A 272 -5.98 16.63 11.30
CA SER A 272 -5.59 17.84 10.55
C SER A 272 -5.27 17.52 9.09
N LEU A 273 -4.58 16.40 8.83
CA LEU A 273 -4.29 15.95 7.48
C LEU A 273 -5.57 15.59 6.72
N ALA A 274 -6.50 14.85 7.36
CA ALA A 274 -7.78 14.49 6.76
C ALA A 274 -8.62 15.73 6.40
N GLU A 275 -8.71 16.70 7.29
CA GLU A 275 -9.41 17.98 7.04
C GLU A 275 -8.78 18.77 5.89
N THR A 276 -7.45 18.81 5.82
CA THR A 276 -6.71 19.50 4.75
C THR A 276 -6.99 18.86 3.39
N VAL A 277 -6.98 17.53 3.33
CA VAL A 277 -7.26 16.77 2.09
C VAL A 277 -8.74 16.88 1.71
N ALA A 278 -9.65 16.76 2.69
CA ALA A 278 -11.09 16.88 2.47
C ALA A 278 -11.47 18.24 1.85
N ALA A 279 -10.81 19.32 2.27
CA ALA A 279 -11.07 20.67 1.76
C ALA A 279 -10.83 20.85 0.24
N VAL A 280 -10.09 19.94 -0.39
CA VAL A 280 -9.77 19.96 -1.83
C VAL A 280 -10.24 18.72 -2.58
N SER A 281 -11.11 17.90 -1.97
CA SER A 281 -11.58 16.65 -2.56
C SER A 281 -13.09 16.54 -2.58
N GLU A 282 -13.61 15.67 -3.45
CA GLU A 282 -15.03 15.32 -3.48
C GLU A 282 -15.35 14.08 -2.63
N TYR A 283 -14.35 13.50 -1.94
CA TYR A 283 -14.56 12.34 -1.07
C TYR A 283 -15.37 12.71 0.18
N PRO A 284 -16.27 11.82 0.66
CA PRO A 284 -16.98 12.04 1.91
C PRO A 284 -16.03 12.32 3.09
N TYR A 285 -16.29 13.39 3.82
CA TYR A 285 -15.67 13.68 5.11
C TYR A 285 -16.66 14.42 6.03
N PRO A 286 -16.96 13.91 7.25
CA PRO A 286 -16.51 12.63 7.81
C PRO A 286 -16.87 11.43 6.92
N PRO A 287 -16.13 10.31 7.03
CA PRO A 287 -16.38 9.15 6.21
C PRO A 287 -17.75 8.53 6.51
N LEU A 288 -18.27 7.75 5.56
CA LEU A 288 -19.52 7.01 5.72
C LEU A 288 -19.36 5.94 6.80
N ASP A 289 -20.23 6.00 7.80
CA ASP A 289 -20.30 5.00 8.85
C ASP A 289 -21.15 3.80 8.41
N THR A 290 -20.48 2.66 8.20
CA THR A 290 -21.14 1.38 7.88
C THR A 290 -21.42 0.53 9.12
N GLY A 291 -20.95 0.96 10.30
CA GLY A 291 -20.91 0.16 11.52
C GLY A 291 -19.74 -0.83 11.59
N CYS A 292 -18.85 -0.86 10.59
CA CYS A 292 -17.68 -1.74 10.62
C CYS A 292 -16.74 -1.39 11.77
N GLN A 293 -16.37 -2.40 12.56
CA GLN A 293 -15.27 -2.25 13.51
C GLN A 293 -13.95 -2.53 12.82
N TYR A 294 -13.14 -1.49 12.67
CA TYR A 294 -11.80 -1.61 12.10
C TYR A 294 -10.77 -1.99 13.18
N THR A 295 -9.97 -3.01 12.88
CA THR A 295 -8.91 -3.54 13.75
C THR A 295 -7.70 -3.87 12.90
N GLY A 296 -6.49 -3.78 13.46
CA GLY A 296 -5.28 -4.18 12.77
C GLY A 296 -5.02 -3.43 11.45
N GLN A 297 -5.35 -2.14 11.38
CA GLN A 297 -5.19 -1.32 10.18
C GLN A 297 -3.80 -0.69 10.07
N LEU A 298 -3.37 -0.41 8.84
CA LEU A 298 -2.12 0.30 8.54
C LEU A 298 -2.11 1.70 9.18
N ILE A 299 -3.15 2.50 8.96
CA ILE A 299 -3.17 3.91 9.39
C ILE A 299 -3.19 4.05 10.92
N ASP A 300 -3.85 3.14 11.64
CA ASP A 300 -3.83 3.13 13.11
C ASP A 300 -2.43 2.79 13.64
N TRP A 301 -1.78 1.78 13.07
CA TRP A 301 -0.42 1.42 13.48
C TRP A 301 0.59 2.52 13.15
N ALA A 302 0.49 3.12 11.96
CA ALA A 302 1.38 4.22 11.57
C ALA A 302 1.17 5.45 12.47
N SER A 303 -0.08 5.75 12.83
CA SER A 303 -0.43 6.80 13.79
C SER A 303 0.19 6.55 15.18
N MET A 304 0.11 5.32 15.70
CA MET A 304 0.79 4.94 16.97
C MET A 304 2.32 5.11 16.92
N ASN A 305 2.92 5.11 15.73
CA ASN A 305 4.35 5.33 15.53
C ASN A 305 4.67 6.78 15.12
N GLY A 306 3.74 7.71 15.36
CA GLY A 306 3.95 9.14 15.16
C GLY A 306 3.87 9.60 13.71
N ILE A 307 3.29 8.81 12.81
CA ILE A 307 3.09 9.16 11.39
C ILE A 307 1.65 9.69 11.21
N ALA A 308 1.49 10.91 10.66
CA ALA A 308 0.17 11.43 10.33
C ALA A 308 -0.41 10.66 9.14
N THR A 309 -1.57 10.02 9.28
CA THR A 309 -2.05 9.06 8.28
C THR A 309 -3.52 9.21 7.96
N ILE A 310 -3.85 8.95 6.70
CA ILE A 310 -5.24 8.87 6.23
C ILE A 310 -5.41 7.68 5.28
N ASP A 311 -6.57 7.02 5.36
CA ASP A 311 -7.10 6.21 4.27
C ASP A 311 -7.94 7.11 3.36
N ILE A 312 -7.82 6.93 2.05
CA ILE A 312 -8.70 7.57 1.06
C ILE A 312 -9.37 6.48 0.21
N GLU A 313 -10.69 6.48 0.21
CA GLU A 313 -11.50 5.53 -0.54
C GLU A 313 -11.94 6.16 -1.87
N LEU A 314 -11.31 5.74 -2.98
CA LEU A 314 -11.60 6.24 -4.33
C LEU A 314 -13.08 6.09 -4.68
N SER A 315 -13.61 6.90 -5.59
CA SER A 315 -15.05 6.99 -5.88
C SER A 315 -15.68 5.69 -6.37
N THR A 316 -14.89 4.81 -6.99
CA THR A 316 -15.32 3.52 -7.54
C THR A 316 -14.19 2.51 -7.44
N HIS A 317 -14.45 1.24 -7.78
CA HIS A 317 -13.41 0.21 -7.97
C HIS A 317 -12.76 0.24 -9.36
N THR A 318 -13.07 1.24 -10.21
CA THR A 318 -12.64 1.28 -11.62
C THR A 318 -11.85 2.54 -11.95
N PHE A 319 -12.33 3.70 -11.53
CA PHE A 319 -11.69 4.98 -11.83
C PHE A 319 -10.64 5.35 -10.80
N THR A 320 -9.57 6.02 -11.24
CA THR A 320 -8.43 6.42 -10.41
C THR A 320 -8.62 7.78 -9.77
N ASP A 321 -9.65 8.53 -10.16
CA ASP A 321 -9.90 9.90 -9.72
C ASP A 321 -8.68 10.83 -9.85
N LEU A 322 -7.83 10.59 -10.87
CA LEU A 322 -6.52 11.21 -11.00
C LEU A 322 -6.56 12.74 -10.87
N ARG A 323 -7.59 13.40 -11.43
CA ARG A 323 -7.70 14.86 -11.41
C ARG A 323 -7.72 15.41 -9.99
N GLN A 324 -8.64 14.95 -9.15
CA GLN A 324 -8.70 15.40 -7.75
C GLN A 324 -7.50 14.88 -6.94
N ASN A 325 -7.00 13.67 -7.24
CA ASN A 325 -5.84 13.13 -6.56
C ASN A 325 -4.54 13.91 -6.85
N LEU A 326 -4.44 14.65 -7.96
CA LEU A 326 -3.34 15.60 -8.19
C LEU A 326 -3.47 16.86 -7.32
N GLU A 327 -4.69 17.32 -7.03
CA GLU A 327 -4.93 18.43 -6.09
C GLU A 327 -4.63 17.99 -4.65
N ILE A 328 -5.06 16.77 -4.28
CA ILE A 328 -4.75 16.14 -3.00
C ILE A 328 -3.24 15.96 -2.83
N LEU A 329 -2.53 15.49 -3.88
CA LEU A 329 -1.08 15.36 -3.85
C LEU A 329 -0.41 16.70 -3.51
N SER A 330 -0.86 17.79 -4.13
CA SER A 330 -0.32 19.13 -3.86
C SER A 330 -0.47 19.53 -2.40
N VAL A 331 -1.67 19.40 -1.81
CA VAL A 331 -1.86 19.77 -0.40
C VAL A 331 -1.16 18.81 0.55
N PHE A 332 -1.11 17.51 0.24
CA PHE A 332 -0.42 16.51 1.06
C PHE A 332 1.08 16.78 1.16
N LEU A 333 1.73 17.11 0.04
CA LEU A 333 3.16 17.41 0.02
C LEU A 333 3.49 18.73 0.74
N ASN A 334 2.57 19.70 0.73
CA ASN A 334 2.74 20.99 1.41
C ASN A 334 2.21 21.01 2.85
N TRP A 335 1.49 19.97 3.28
CA TRP A 335 0.92 19.87 4.63
C TRP A 335 2.01 19.94 5.69
N GLN A 336 1.75 20.74 6.72
CA GLN A 336 2.59 20.90 7.89
C GLN A 336 1.86 20.34 9.10
N ARG A 337 2.61 19.59 9.91
CA ARG A 337 2.16 19.08 11.19
C ARG A 337 2.06 20.19 12.23
#